data_AF-A0A944WNH4-F1
#
_entry.id   AF-A0A944WNH4-F1
#
_cell.length_a   1.000
_cell.length_b   1.000
_cell.length_c   1.000
_cell.angle_alpha   90.00
_cell.angle_beta   90.00
_cell.angle_gamma   90.00
#
_symmetry.space_group_name_H-M   'P 1'
#
loop_
_entity.id
_entity.type
_entity.pdbx_description
1 polymer ?
#
loop_
_entity_poly.entity_id
_entity_poly.type
_entity_poly.pdbx_seq_one_letter_code
_entity_poly.pdbx_strand_id
1 'polypeptide(L)'
;MFSLNFRKSGWLVRYLIYRASTPFPGPEPYFEFTGEDFGEEIFDELLYLEVKGNGMFLGCPVISKPVQNLANKLNFPKQQGGTILLYLETLFSIALIENESLTSNLQHAVTIPYHNRLLKIILLTLRYHIPGIFYRIPENIPLTVLLVENETLHGALKQFEEELLDSVTLKGYSSLGNRQNNFAFTKLYFFLLWTRAEAKNDKSKPEAFLEMDKQLREEMILTFAALIWADDYVDNTEQKVIEKYIEQTKLTEAKQNKLKQRILEPVKIEDIHCSITSLIIGSYFVEQLILLSLIDNQEAWQERELIEKISLKLELTSEKLEQLYFTVAEFFSVHNERLEFLKNNTAARQFQDYMNDKVVKLVKKNVDNIMNEIGETKELSELLLKATTKPLTAEEKQKVQEQLIDVAKSIPALAIFALPGGGILLPVLIKVLPFNILPSSFQDDPVSQQKLSQ
;
A
#
# COMPACT_ATOMS: atom_id res chain seq x y z
N MET A 1 -16.39 28.17 15.85
CA MET A 1 -15.82 29.52 15.63
C MET A 1 -14.29 29.36 15.65
N PHE A 2 -13.67 29.01 14.52
CA PHE A 2 -12.22 28.77 14.44
C PHE A 2 -11.52 30.05 13.98
N SER A 3 -10.77 30.66 14.90
CA SER A 3 -10.19 32.01 14.78
C SER A 3 -8.97 32.08 13.86
N LEU A 4 -8.48 33.30 13.62
CA LEU A 4 -7.37 33.69 12.75
C LEU A 4 -6.08 32.83 12.84
N ASN A 5 -5.90 32.00 13.88
CA ASN A 5 -4.73 31.12 14.03
C ASN A 5 -4.67 29.96 13.00
N PHE A 6 -5.80 29.55 12.41
CA PHE A 6 -5.84 28.45 11.43
C PHE A 6 -5.08 28.75 10.13
N ARG A 7 -4.91 30.04 9.79
CA ARG A 7 -4.14 30.49 8.61
C ARG A 7 -2.63 30.60 8.85
N LYS A 8 -2.18 30.61 10.11
CA LYS A 8 -0.76 30.71 10.48
C LYS A 8 -0.12 29.37 10.88
N SER A 9 -0.94 28.35 11.18
CA SER A 9 -0.45 27.02 11.54
C SER A 9 0.00 26.21 10.32
N GLY A 10 0.86 25.20 10.53
CA GLY A 10 1.23 24.22 9.51
C GLY A 10 0.04 23.33 9.09
N TRP A 11 0.16 22.63 7.97
CA TRP A 11 -0.88 21.71 7.49
C TRP A 11 -1.07 20.50 8.40
N LEU A 12 -0.02 20.05 9.09
CA LEU A 12 -0.08 18.95 10.04
C LEU A 12 -0.83 19.35 11.32
N VAL A 13 -0.65 20.57 11.82
CA VAL A 13 -1.42 21.08 12.97
C VAL A 13 -2.91 21.13 12.61
N ARG A 14 -3.26 21.65 11.42
CA ARG A 14 -4.66 21.65 10.94
C ARG A 14 -5.24 20.24 10.83
N TYR A 15 -4.44 19.30 10.33
CA TYR A 15 -4.80 17.89 10.24
C TYR A 15 -5.09 17.27 11.61
N LEU A 16 -4.21 17.48 12.60
CA LEU A 16 -4.40 16.94 13.95
C LEU A 16 -5.59 17.60 14.68
N ILE A 17 -5.85 18.90 14.45
CA ILE A 17 -7.07 19.56 14.96
C ILE A 17 -8.32 18.93 14.36
N TYR A 18 -8.31 18.65 13.05
CA TYR A 18 -9.39 17.94 12.38
C TYR A 18 -9.58 16.55 12.97
N ARG A 19 -8.51 15.76 13.15
CA ARG A 19 -8.59 14.40 13.70
C ARG A 19 -8.90 14.32 15.19
N ALA A 20 -8.61 15.36 15.96
CA ALA A 20 -9.11 15.49 17.33
C ALA A 20 -10.65 15.66 17.35
N SER A 21 -11.21 16.39 16.38
CA SER A 21 -12.65 16.66 16.30
C SER A 21 -13.43 15.63 15.48
N THR A 22 -12.75 14.87 14.64
CA THR A 22 -13.32 13.88 13.71
C THR A 22 -12.48 12.60 13.81
N PRO A 23 -12.85 11.69 14.73
CA PRO A 23 -12.13 10.44 14.94
C PRO A 23 -11.95 9.63 13.65
N PHE A 24 -10.92 8.80 13.62
CA PHE A 24 -10.67 7.92 12.47
C PHE A 24 -11.83 6.93 12.31
N PRO A 25 -12.33 6.74 11.07
CA PRO A 25 -13.41 5.81 10.81
C PRO A 25 -12.93 4.35 10.71
N GLY A 26 -11.74 4.00 11.20
CA GLY A 26 -11.08 2.68 11.09
C GLY A 26 -10.77 2.21 9.65
N PRO A 27 -9.67 1.47 9.42
CA PRO A 27 -9.47 0.77 8.15
C PRO A 27 -10.41 -0.42 8.04
N GLU A 28 -11.00 -0.63 6.86
CA GLU A 28 -12.00 -1.69 6.61
C GLU A 28 -11.53 -3.10 7.02
N PRO A 29 -10.29 -3.54 6.71
CA PRO A 29 -9.81 -4.88 7.10
C PRO A 29 -9.89 -5.13 8.61
N TYR A 30 -9.74 -4.08 9.42
CA TYR A 30 -9.77 -4.17 10.88
C TYR A 30 -11.19 -4.29 11.45
N PHE A 31 -12.23 -3.96 10.67
CA PHE A 31 -13.63 -4.10 11.09
C PHE A 31 -14.18 -5.51 10.95
N GLU A 32 -13.68 -6.24 9.96
CA GLU A 32 -14.12 -7.60 9.69
C GLU A 32 -13.44 -8.62 10.62
N PHE A 33 -12.36 -8.23 11.29
CA PHE A 33 -11.66 -9.07 12.24
C PHE A 33 -12.46 -9.24 13.55
N THR A 34 -12.82 -10.48 13.86
CA THR A 34 -13.62 -10.87 15.04
C THR A 34 -12.81 -11.63 16.10
N GLY A 35 -11.49 -11.79 15.91
CA GLY A 35 -10.64 -12.54 16.81
C GLY A 35 -10.26 -11.79 18.09
N GLU A 36 -9.94 -12.54 19.15
CA GLU A 36 -9.60 -11.98 20.46
C GLU A 36 -8.13 -11.53 20.59
N ASP A 37 -7.23 -12.02 19.73
CA ASP A 37 -5.79 -11.73 19.77
C ASP A 37 -5.29 -10.97 18.53
N PHE A 38 -4.74 -9.77 18.74
CA PHE A 38 -4.01 -9.01 17.73
C PHE A 38 -2.53 -9.39 17.77
N GLY A 39 -2.25 -10.64 17.40
CA GLY A 39 -0.90 -11.18 17.22
C GLY A 39 -0.10 -10.42 16.15
N GLU A 40 1.20 -10.69 16.05
CA GLU A 40 2.06 -10.07 15.02
C GLU A 40 1.68 -10.52 13.60
N GLU A 41 1.34 -11.79 13.42
CA GLU A 41 0.88 -12.35 12.13
C GLU A 41 -0.40 -11.66 11.62
N ILE A 42 -1.38 -11.46 12.51
CA ILE A 42 -2.65 -10.79 12.17
C ILE A 42 -2.41 -9.31 11.87
N PHE A 43 -1.53 -8.65 12.63
CA PHE A 43 -1.14 -7.28 12.33
C PHE A 43 -0.51 -7.16 10.94
N ASP A 44 0.41 -8.05 10.60
CA ASP A 44 1.05 -8.08 9.28
C ASP A 44 0.03 -8.33 8.16
N GLU A 45 -0.93 -9.24 8.36
CA GLU A 45 -2.00 -9.51 7.38
C GLU A 45 -2.93 -8.31 7.17
N LEU A 46 -3.44 -7.72 8.25
CA LEU A 46 -4.35 -6.58 8.18
C LEU A 46 -3.66 -5.32 7.62
N LEU A 47 -2.41 -5.08 8.03
CA LEU A 47 -1.62 -3.98 7.49
C LEU A 47 -1.37 -4.20 5.99
N TYR A 48 -1.01 -5.41 5.56
CA TYR A 48 -0.81 -5.75 4.15
C TYR A 48 -2.05 -5.45 3.31
N LEU A 49 -3.24 -5.86 3.76
CA LEU A 49 -4.50 -5.59 3.04
C LEU A 49 -4.75 -4.10 2.86
N GLU A 50 -4.55 -3.31 3.93
CA GLU A 50 -4.74 -1.84 3.91
C GLU A 50 -3.77 -1.16 2.93
N VAL A 51 -2.46 -1.42 3.05
CA VAL A 51 -1.43 -0.73 2.24
C VAL A 51 -1.37 -1.22 0.79
N LYS A 52 -1.82 -2.45 0.53
CA LYS A 52 -2.05 -2.96 -0.83
C LYS A 52 -3.19 -2.18 -1.48
N GLY A 53 -4.36 -2.14 -0.83
CA GLY A 53 -5.56 -1.50 -1.38
C GLY A 53 -5.38 0.00 -1.66
N ASN A 54 -4.57 0.66 -0.83
CA ASN A 54 -4.29 2.08 -1.00
C ASN A 54 -3.04 2.38 -1.85
N GLY A 55 -2.36 1.36 -2.40
CA GLY A 55 -1.24 1.48 -3.34
C GLY A 55 0.10 1.94 -2.74
N MET A 56 0.21 2.05 -1.41
CA MET A 56 1.45 2.43 -0.74
C MET A 56 2.56 1.39 -0.92
N PHE A 57 2.20 0.11 -0.96
CA PHE A 57 3.15 -0.99 -1.17
C PHE A 57 3.90 -0.90 -2.51
N LEU A 58 3.27 -0.30 -3.52
CA LEU A 58 3.78 -0.18 -4.89
C LEU A 58 4.36 1.22 -5.18
N GLY A 59 4.53 2.06 -4.15
CA GLY A 59 5.03 3.45 -4.29
C GLY A 59 4.08 4.38 -5.06
N CYS A 60 2.83 3.95 -5.29
CA CYS A 60 1.86 4.60 -6.15
C CYS A 60 0.52 4.81 -5.42
N PRO A 61 0.48 5.68 -4.39
CA PRO A 61 -0.67 5.82 -3.53
C PRO A 61 -1.94 6.20 -4.30
N VAL A 62 -3.03 5.49 -4.01
CA VAL A 62 -4.34 5.64 -4.64
C VAL A 62 -5.09 6.77 -3.95
N ILE A 63 -4.87 7.98 -4.45
CA ILE A 63 -5.54 9.18 -3.92
C ILE A 63 -6.98 9.24 -4.43
N SER A 64 -7.92 8.82 -3.60
CA SER A 64 -9.35 8.90 -3.87
C SER A 64 -9.87 10.35 -3.83
N LYS A 65 -11.06 10.60 -4.40
CA LYS A 65 -11.66 11.94 -4.39
C LYS A 65 -11.89 12.48 -2.97
N PRO A 66 -12.38 11.68 -1.99
CA PRO A 66 -12.46 12.12 -0.59
C PRO A 66 -11.11 12.55 0.00
N VAL A 67 -10.05 11.75 -0.21
CA VAL A 67 -8.70 12.07 0.28
C VAL A 67 -8.20 13.38 -0.35
N GLN A 68 -8.36 13.54 -1.67
CA GLN A 68 -7.95 14.77 -2.35
C GLN A 68 -8.71 16.00 -1.84
N ASN A 69 -10.02 15.87 -1.61
CA ASN A 69 -10.85 16.95 -1.09
C ASN A 69 -10.43 17.34 0.33
N LEU A 70 -10.11 16.37 1.19
CA LEU A 70 -9.65 16.61 2.55
C LEU A 70 -8.26 17.27 2.56
N ALA A 71 -7.33 16.80 1.74
CA ALA A 71 -6.00 17.41 1.58
C ALA A 71 -6.12 18.89 1.17
N ASN A 72 -7.00 19.20 0.22
CA ASN A 72 -7.27 20.58 -0.21
C ASN A 72 -7.89 21.41 0.92
N LYS A 73 -8.89 20.87 1.63
CA LYS A 73 -9.57 21.55 2.75
C LYS A 73 -8.61 21.91 3.88
N LEU A 74 -7.62 21.05 4.14
CA LEU A 74 -6.62 21.22 5.20
C LEU A 74 -5.35 21.93 4.71
N ASN A 75 -5.33 22.43 3.47
CA ASN A 75 -4.20 23.12 2.85
C ASN A 75 -2.89 22.32 2.92
N PHE A 76 -2.95 21.02 2.61
CA PHE A 76 -1.74 20.23 2.39
C PHE A 76 -0.96 20.74 1.16
N PRO A 77 0.35 20.43 1.06
CA PRO A 77 1.17 20.81 -0.09
C PRO A 77 0.54 20.39 -1.42
N LYS A 78 0.56 21.29 -2.42
CA LYS A 78 0.07 20.95 -3.76
C LYS A 78 0.90 19.80 -4.34
N GLN A 79 0.28 18.94 -5.14
CA GLN A 79 0.90 17.77 -5.82
C GLN A 79 1.42 16.63 -4.92
N GLN A 80 1.74 16.89 -3.66
CA GLN A 80 2.27 15.90 -2.71
C GLN A 80 1.32 15.62 -1.54
N GLY A 81 0.37 16.52 -1.31
CA GLY A 81 -0.52 16.50 -0.16
C GLY A 81 -1.45 15.29 -0.09
N GLY A 82 -1.81 14.71 -1.24
CA GLY A 82 -2.59 13.48 -1.28
C GLY A 82 -1.80 12.31 -0.71
N THR A 83 -0.56 12.12 -1.16
CA THR A 83 0.36 11.08 -0.65
C THR A 83 0.58 11.23 0.86
N ILE A 84 0.91 12.44 1.30
CA ILE A 84 1.20 12.69 2.72
C ILE A 84 -0.04 12.44 3.56
N LEU A 85 -1.20 12.92 3.12
CA LEU A 85 -2.44 12.69 3.85
C LEU A 85 -2.73 11.18 3.95
N LEU A 86 -2.64 10.43 2.84
CA LEU A 86 -2.87 8.98 2.88
C LEU A 86 -1.90 8.29 3.84
N TYR A 87 -0.61 8.63 3.79
CA TYR A 87 0.39 8.09 4.71
C TYR A 87 0.03 8.36 6.17
N LEU A 88 -0.39 9.59 6.50
CA LEU A 88 -0.79 9.96 7.87
C LEU A 88 -2.08 9.26 8.30
N GLU A 89 -3.03 9.11 7.38
CA GLU A 89 -4.28 8.39 7.62
C GLU A 89 -4.01 6.92 7.98
N THR A 90 -3.14 6.24 7.22
CA THR A 90 -2.73 4.87 7.54
C THR A 90 -1.94 4.80 8.84
N LEU A 91 -0.96 5.70 9.04
CA LEU A 91 -0.12 5.73 10.24
C LEU A 91 -0.94 5.91 11.52
N PHE A 92 -1.78 6.95 11.58
CA PHE A 92 -2.52 7.25 12.80
C PHE A 92 -3.69 6.30 13.03
N SER A 93 -4.41 5.88 11.98
CA SER A 93 -5.56 4.98 12.16
C SER A 93 -5.13 3.62 12.70
N ILE A 94 -4.09 3.01 12.11
CA ILE A 94 -3.57 1.71 12.54
C ILE A 94 -2.93 1.81 13.93
N ALA A 95 -2.08 2.81 14.16
CA ALA A 95 -1.45 2.98 15.48
C ALA A 95 -2.48 3.17 16.60
N LEU A 96 -3.60 3.86 16.34
CA LEU A 96 -4.67 4.05 17.33
C LEU A 96 -5.44 2.76 17.63
N ILE A 97 -5.77 1.98 16.60
CA ILE A 97 -6.50 0.71 16.75
C ILE A 97 -5.62 -0.31 17.48
N GLU A 98 -4.37 -0.44 17.06
CA GLU A 98 -3.44 -1.36 17.71
C GLU A 98 -3.14 -0.95 19.15
N ASN A 99 -3.02 0.36 19.40
CA ASN A 99 -2.85 0.84 20.76
C ASN A 99 -4.08 0.54 21.63
N GLU A 100 -5.30 0.72 21.12
CA GLU A 100 -6.53 0.38 21.83
C GLU A 100 -6.63 -1.09 22.15
N SER A 101 -6.43 -1.94 21.14
CA SER A 101 -6.49 -3.39 21.27
C SER A 101 -5.48 -3.93 22.28
N LEU A 102 -4.21 -3.55 22.13
CA LEU A 102 -3.13 -4.07 22.97
C LEU A 102 -3.18 -3.54 24.41
N THR A 103 -3.68 -2.32 24.63
CA THR A 103 -3.81 -1.77 25.98
C THR A 103 -5.07 -2.26 26.70
N SER A 104 -6.15 -2.58 25.97
CA SER A 104 -7.38 -3.13 26.56
C SER A 104 -7.20 -4.59 27.01
N ASN A 105 -6.33 -5.34 26.33
CA ASN A 105 -6.00 -6.73 26.70
C ASN A 105 -5.12 -6.84 27.96
N LEU A 106 -4.60 -5.74 28.49
CA LEU A 106 -3.93 -5.71 29.79
C LEU A 106 -5.00 -5.70 30.90
N GLN A 107 -5.08 -6.80 31.66
CA GLN A 107 -6.06 -7.01 32.74
C GLN A 107 -6.24 -5.75 33.62
N HIS A 108 -7.49 -5.28 33.76
CA HIS A 108 -7.93 -4.08 34.51
C HIS A 108 -7.66 -2.70 33.86
N ALA A 109 -7.43 -2.60 32.55
CA ALA A 109 -7.23 -1.31 31.89
C ALA A 109 -8.50 -0.42 31.90
N VAL A 110 -8.38 0.80 32.44
CA VAL A 110 -9.37 1.88 32.29
C VAL A 110 -9.38 2.31 30.82
N THR A 111 -10.56 2.41 30.20
CA THR A 111 -10.70 2.89 28.82
C THR A 111 -10.05 4.27 28.68
N ILE A 112 -8.96 4.34 27.90
CA ILE A 112 -8.24 5.59 27.66
C ILE A 112 -9.04 6.44 26.67
N PRO A 113 -9.39 7.71 26.99
CA PRO A 113 -10.11 8.58 26.08
C PRO A 113 -9.36 8.75 24.74
N TYR A 114 -10.12 8.81 23.64
CA TYR A 114 -9.56 8.95 22.28
C TYR A 114 -8.52 10.07 22.16
N HIS A 115 -8.79 11.26 22.73
CA HIS A 115 -7.87 12.40 22.67
C HIS A 115 -6.53 12.12 23.38
N ASN A 116 -6.54 11.34 24.46
CA ASN A 116 -5.33 10.97 25.19
C ASN A 116 -4.54 9.93 24.40
N ARG A 117 -5.23 8.96 23.78
CA ARG A 117 -4.60 8.01 22.85
C ARG A 117 -3.98 8.72 21.65
N LEU A 118 -4.71 9.64 21.02
CA LEU A 118 -4.20 10.43 19.91
C LEU A 118 -2.99 11.27 20.31
N LEU A 119 -3.00 11.94 21.47
CA LEU A 119 -1.83 12.65 21.99
C LEU A 119 -0.63 11.70 22.18
N LYS A 120 -0.85 10.53 22.80
CA LYS A 120 0.20 9.52 22.98
C LYS A 120 0.81 9.11 21.63
N ILE A 121 -0.01 8.78 20.63
CA ILE A 121 0.48 8.40 19.30
C ILE A 121 1.24 9.56 18.64
N ILE A 122 0.75 10.81 18.71
CA ILE A 122 1.47 11.99 18.19
C ILE A 122 2.88 12.08 18.81
N LEU A 123 2.99 11.92 20.12
CA LEU A 123 4.28 11.99 20.82
C LEU A 123 5.22 10.85 20.41
N LEU A 124 4.70 9.63 20.25
CA LEU A 124 5.47 8.50 19.73
C LEU A 124 5.94 8.77 18.30
N THR A 125 5.07 9.27 17.41
CA THR A 125 5.42 9.64 16.04
C THR A 125 6.55 10.66 16.01
N LEU A 126 6.48 11.72 16.83
CA LEU A 126 7.54 12.73 16.92
C LEU A 126 8.86 12.13 17.43
N ARG A 127 8.80 11.26 18.45
CA ARG A 127 9.98 10.58 19.00
C ARG A 127 10.67 9.66 17.99
N TYR A 128 9.90 8.99 17.14
CA TYR A 128 10.42 8.06 16.13
C TYR A 128 10.99 8.78 14.91
N HIS A 129 10.23 9.72 14.34
CA HIS A 129 10.58 10.37 13.08
C HIS A 129 11.53 11.56 13.24
N ILE A 130 11.68 12.10 14.46
CA ILE A 130 12.64 13.17 14.77
C ILE A 130 13.52 12.70 15.95
N PRO A 131 14.38 11.69 15.73
CA PRO A 131 15.18 11.12 16.79
C PRO A 131 16.21 12.13 17.31
N GLY A 132 16.55 12.01 18.60
CA GLY A 132 17.56 12.85 19.25
C GLY A 132 17.07 14.22 19.72
N ILE A 133 15.79 14.57 19.49
CA ILE A 133 15.17 15.79 20.03
C ILE A 133 14.18 15.43 21.12
N PHE A 134 14.43 15.94 22.33
CA PHE A 134 13.54 15.75 23.47
C PHE A 134 12.62 16.95 23.62
N TYR A 135 11.37 16.81 23.19
CA TYR A 135 10.33 17.80 23.41
C TYR A 135 9.68 17.60 24.77
N ARG A 136 9.63 18.67 25.60
CA ARG A 136 8.87 18.67 26.85
C ARG A 136 7.42 19.08 26.56
N ILE A 137 6.60 18.11 26.17
CA ILE A 137 5.17 18.32 25.89
C ILE A 137 4.37 17.67 27.02
N PRO A 138 3.52 18.42 27.75
CA PRO A 138 2.80 17.89 28.90
C PRO A 138 1.61 17.02 28.47
N GLU A 139 1.57 15.77 28.95
CA GLU A 139 0.51 14.80 28.63
C GLU A 139 -0.80 15.01 29.40
N ASN A 140 -0.76 15.78 30.49
CA ASN A 140 -1.92 16.09 31.32
C ASN A 140 -2.77 17.26 30.79
N ILE A 141 -2.33 17.94 29.72
CA ILE A 141 -3.06 19.03 29.08
C ILE A 141 -3.87 18.48 27.90
N PRO A 142 -5.15 18.88 27.72
CA PRO A 142 -5.96 18.41 26.59
C PRO A 142 -5.29 18.69 25.23
N LEU A 143 -5.31 17.70 24.34
CA LEU A 143 -4.72 17.78 23.00
C LEU A 143 -5.18 19.02 22.21
N THR A 144 -6.46 19.36 22.31
CA THR A 144 -7.03 20.52 21.62
C THR A 144 -6.43 21.85 22.08
N VAL A 145 -6.06 21.96 23.37
CA VAL A 145 -5.36 23.13 23.92
C VAL A 145 -3.91 23.13 23.45
N LEU A 146 -3.23 21.99 23.53
CA LEU A 146 -1.84 21.86 23.06
C LEU A 146 -1.68 22.24 21.59
N LEU A 147 -2.57 21.77 20.72
CA LEU A 147 -2.54 22.07 19.29
C LEU A 147 -2.79 23.55 18.96
N VAL A 148 -3.35 24.33 19.89
CA VAL A 148 -3.60 25.77 19.68
C VAL A 148 -2.52 26.64 20.32
N GLU A 149 -2.04 26.26 21.51
CA GLU A 149 -1.27 27.18 22.37
C GLU A 149 0.17 26.73 22.63
N ASN A 150 0.53 25.46 22.37
CA ASN A 150 1.85 24.93 22.73
C ASN A 150 2.88 25.14 21.61
N GLU A 151 3.75 26.14 21.77
CA GLU A 151 4.81 26.48 20.81
C GLU A 151 5.82 25.34 20.59
N THR A 152 6.15 24.59 21.64
CA THR A 152 7.08 23.44 21.56
C THR A 152 6.53 22.35 20.64
N LEU A 153 5.24 22.00 20.80
CA LEU A 153 4.55 21.05 19.94
C LEU A 153 4.46 21.58 18.50
N HIS A 154 4.17 22.87 18.30
CA HIS A 154 4.16 23.47 16.96
C HIS A 154 5.53 23.38 16.27
N GLY A 155 6.61 23.66 17.00
CA GLY A 155 7.97 23.52 16.48
C GLY A 155 8.31 22.07 16.11
N ALA A 156 7.91 21.11 16.93
CA ALA A 156 8.09 19.68 16.66
C ALA A 156 7.30 19.22 15.43
N LEU A 157 6.03 19.62 15.33
CA LEU A 157 5.17 19.29 14.21
C LEU A 157 5.68 19.93 12.91
N LYS A 158 6.22 21.15 12.95
CA LYS A 158 6.81 21.78 11.76
C LYS A 158 8.04 21.02 11.25
N GLN A 159 8.91 20.55 12.14
CA GLN A 159 10.03 19.69 11.73
C GLN A 159 9.53 18.36 11.14
N PHE A 160 8.44 17.82 11.68
CA PHE A 160 7.86 16.59 11.15
C PHE A 160 7.24 16.82 9.76
N GLU A 161 6.65 17.99 9.48
CA GLU A 161 6.21 18.36 8.12
C GLU A 161 7.35 18.29 7.10
N GLU A 162 8.53 18.79 7.48
CA GLU A 162 9.73 18.78 6.64
C GLU A 162 10.23 17.34 6.40
N GLU A 163 10.29 16.51 7.45
CA GLU A 163 10.65 15.08 7.34
C GLU A 163 9.65 14.31 6.46
N LEU A 164 8.34 14.55 6.58
CA LEU A 164 7.33 13.89 5.74
C LEU A 164 7.49 14.26 4.26
N LEU A 165 7.74 15.53 3.98
CA LEU A 165 7.98 16.00 2.61
C LEU A 165 9.24 15.36 2.00
N ASP A 166 10.30 15.22 2.80
CA ASP A 166 11.57 14.66 2.31
C ASP A 166 11.57 13.14 2.20
N SER A 167 10.91 12.45 3.13
CA SER A 167 10.99 11.00 3.26
C SER A 167 9.83 10.21 2.67
N VAL A 168 8.62 10.78 2.61
CA VAL A 168 7.43 10.07 2.14
C VAL A 168 7.16 10.35 0.67
N THR A 169 7.59 11.49 0.14
CA THR A 169 7.21 11.90 -1.22
C THR A 169 8.40 12.00 -2.16
N LEU A 170 8.15 11.83 -3.47
CA LEU A 170 9.13 12.12 -4.51
C LEU A 170 8.89 13.50 -5.11
N LYS A 171 9.98 14.22 -5.42
CA LYS A 171 9.94 15.49 -6.16
C LYS A 171 10.10 15.21 -7.66
N GLY A 172 9.22 15.77 -8.50
CA GLY A 172 9.49 15.91 -9.95
C GLY A 172 8.88 14.90 -10.93
N TYR A 173 7.84 14.13 -10.57
CA TYR A 173 7.07 13.31 -11.53
C TYR A 173 5.73 13.97 -11.91
N SER A 174 5.22 13.64 -13.11
CA SER A 174 4.23 14.38 -13.92
C SER A 174 2.82 14.57 -13.31
N SER A 175 2.05 15.40 -14.03
CA SER A 175 0.87 16.22 -13.70
C SER A 175 -0.33 15.65 -12.93
N LEU A 176 -0.35 14.35 -12.59
CA LEU A 176 -1.41 13.72 -11.78
C LEU A 176 -0.86 12.85 -10.62
N GLY A 177 0.44 12.58 -10.59
CA GLY A 177 1.04 11.52 -9.75
C GLY A 177 1.61 12.02 -8.43
N ASN A 178 0.80 11.90 -7.37
CA ASN A 178 1.24 11.82 -5.98
C ASN A 178 2.16 10.59 -5.83
N ARG A 179 3.47 10.68 -6.16
CA ARG A 179 4.42 9.57 -6.02
C ARG A 179 4.98 9.49 -4.62
N GLN A 180 5.02 8.28 -4.08
CA GLN A 180 5.60 8.01 -2.78
C GLN A 180 7.07 7.60 -2.96
N ASN A 181 7.91 7.94 -1.98
CA ASN A 181 9.22 7.34 -1.86
C ASN A 181 9.03 5.82 -1.68
N ASN A 182 9.77 5.01 -2.44
CA ASN A 182 9.61 3.56 -2.40
C ASN A 182 9.73 3.03 -0.97
N PHE A 183 10.64 3.58 -0.16
CA PHE A 183 10.91 3.14 1.21
C PHE A 183 10.02 3.80 2.28
N ALA A 184 8.99 4.55 1.90
CA ALA A 184 8.07 5.12 2.87
C ALA A 184 7.31 4.03 3.64
N PHE A 185 6.99 2.90 2.98
CA PHE A 185 6.34 1.77 3.65
C PHE A 185 7.21 1.17 4.75
N THR A 186 8.52 0.97 4.53
CA THR A 186 9.41 0.41 5.56
C THR A 186 9.45 1.30 6.80
N LYS A 187 9.55 2.62 6.61
CA LYS A 187 9.48 3.62 7.70
C LYS A 187 8.17 3.51 8.48
N LEU A 188 7.03 3.37 7.80
CA LEU A 188 5.73 3.16 8.43
C LEU A 188 5.69 1.85 9.22
N TYR A 189 6.13 0.74 8.61
CA TYR A 189 6.08 -0.58 9.21
C TYR A 189 6.88 -0.66 10.52
N PHE A 190 8.14 -0.22 10.51
CA PHE A 190 8.99 -0.25 11.70
C PHE A 190 8.52 0.74 12.78
N PHE A 191 7.93 1.86 12.39
CA PHE A 191 7.24 2.74 13.34
C PHE A 191 6.07 2.00 14.02
N LEU A 192 5.19 1.36 13.23
CA LEU A 192 4.04 0.64 13.77
C LEU A 192 4.46 -0.52 14.69
N LEU A 193 5.46 -1.31 14.29
CA LEU A 193 6.03 -2.37 15.14
C LEU A 193 6.54 -1.82 16.48
N TRP A 194 7.27 -0.70 16.47
CA TRP A 194 7.73 -0.08 17.70
C TRP A 194 6.56 0.43 18.56
N THR A 195 5.54 1.07 17.97
CA THR A 195 4.38 1.53 18.74
C THR A 195 3.57 0.38 19.34
N ARG A 196 3.52 -0.78 18.68
CA ARG A 196 2.95 -2.02 19.24
C ARG A 196 3.76 -2.50 20.44
N ALA A 197 5.08 -2.52 20.33
CA ALA A 197 5.97 -2.89 21.44
C ALA A 197 5.76 -1.95 22.65
N GLU A 198 5.72 -0.64 22.44
CA GLU A 198 5.43 0.35 23.49
C GLU A 198 4.02 0.15 24.09
N ALA A 199 3.01 -0.23 23.30
CA ALA A 199 1.67 -0.53 23.81
C ALA A 199 1.64 -1.77 24.73
N LYS A 200 2.52 -2.76 24.47
CA LYS A 200 2.73 -3.96 25.30
C LYS A 200 3.63 -3.70 26.53
N ASN A 201 4.01 -2.45 26.79
CA ASN A 201 4.99 -2.06 27.82
C ASN A 201 6.37 -2.71 27.66
N ASP A 202 6.76 -3.03 26.43
CA ASP A 202 8.13 -3.42 26.12
C ASP A 202 9.07 -2.21 26.29
N LYS A 203 10.30 -2.45 26.76
CA LYS A 203 11.35 -1.44 26.93
C LYS A 203 12.17 -1.22 25.65
N SER A 204 11.77 -1.83 24.54
CA SER A 204 12.36 -1.65 23.23
C SER A 204 12.39 -0.17 22.84
N LYS A 205 13.57 0.31 22.43
CA LYS A 205 13.79 1.71 22.07
C LYS A 205 13.58 1.92 20.56
N PRO A 206 13.12 3.10 20.11
CA PRO A 206 12.89 3.37 18.69
C PRO A 206 14.17 3.21 17.84
N GLU A 207 15.36 3.42 18.42
CA GLU A 207 16.64 3.27 17.72
C GLU A 207 16.86 1.86 17.16
N ALA A 208 16.36 0.82 17.84
CA ALA A 208 16.49 -0.56 17.34
C ALA A 208 15.71 -0.75 16.03
N PHE A 209 14.46 -0.29 15.99
CA PHE A 209 13.59 -0.37 14.82
C PHE A 209 14.08 0.54 13.67
N LEU A 210 14.65 1.70 14.00
CA LEU A 210 15.31 2.57 13.01
C LEU A 210 16.53 1.91 12.37
N GLU A 211 17.33 1.14 13.13
CA GLU A 211 18.45 0.39 12.55
C GLU A 211 17.96 -0.79 11.69
N MET A 212 16.89 -1.49 12.09
CA MET A 212 16.26 -2.52 11.26
C MET A 212 15.75 -1.94 9.93
N ASP A 213 15.08 -0.77 9.96
CA ASP A 213 14.65 -0.05 8.75
C ASP A 213 15.84 0.30 7.84
N LYS A 214 16.92 0.85 8.41
CA LYS A 214 18.12 1.19 7.64
C LYS A 214 18.76 -0.04 7.01
N GLN A 215 18.83 -1.14 7.76
CA GLN A 215 19.38 -2.39 7.27
C GLN A 215 18.54 -2.96 6.13
N LEU A 216 17.22 -3.01 6.29
CA LEU A 216 16.32 -3.48 5.22
C LEU A 216 16.49 -2.65 3.95
N ARG A 217 16.54 -1.32 4.06
CA ARG A 217 16.75 -0.43 2.90
C ARG A 217 18.10 -0.67 2.21
N GLU A 218 19.14 -1.01 2.96
CA GLU A 218 20.46 -1.36 2.42
C GLU A 218 20.40 -2.71 1.65
N GLU A 219 19.79 -3.73 2.26
CA GLU A 219 19.58 -5.04 1.64
C GLU A 219 18.70 -4.97 0.38
N MET A 220 17.65 -4.14 0.40
CA MET A 220 16.80 -3.88 -0.77
C MET A 220 17.58 -3.30 -1.94
N ILE A 221 18.48 -2.34 -1.72
CA ILE A 221 19.32 -1.80 -2.80
C ILE A 221 20.23 -2.88 -3.39
N LEU A 222 20.84 -3.73 -2.56
CA LEU A 222 21.71 -4.81 -3.05
C LEU A 222 20.91 -5.82 -3.89
N THR A 223 19.70 -6.17 -3.46
CA THR A 223 18.84 -7.07 -4.22
C THR A 223 18.33 -6.44 -5.51
N PHE A 224 17.99 -5.15 -5.52
CA PHE A 224 17.68 -4.41 -6.75
C PHE A 224 18.85 -4.40 -7.72
N ALA A 225 20.07 -4.23 -7.20
CA ALA A 225 21.27 -4.32 -8.02
C ALA A 225 21.48 -5.73 -8.59
N ALA A 226 21.20 -6.77 -7.80
CA ALA A 226 21.31 -8.14 -8.29
C ALA A 226 20.31 -8.43 -9.42
N LEU A 227 19.10 -7.87 -9.35
CA LEU A 227 18.11 -7.97 -10.42
C LEU A 227 18.58 -7.28 -11.70
N ILE A 228 19.07 -6.05 -11.57
CA ILE A 228 19.62 -5.29 -12.69
C ILE A 228 20.86 -5.96 -13.30
N TRP A 229 21.64 -6.71 -12.51
CA TRP A 229 22.79 -7.48 -12.99
C TRP A 229 22.43 -8.89 -13.48
N ALA A 230 21.15 -9.29 -13.52
CA ALA A 230 20.75 -10.68 -13.77
C ALA A 230 21.11 -11.18 -15.18
N ASP A 231 21.24 -10.29 -16.16
CA ASP A 231 21.64 -10.57 -17.54
C ASP A 231 23.13 -10.29 -17.82
N ASP A 232 23.93 -10.06 -16.75
CA ASP A 232 25.33 -9.66 -16.80
C ASP A 232 25.60 -8.32 -17.52
N TYR A 233 24.58 -7.46 -17.72
CA TYR A 233 24.72 -6.18 -18.40
C TYR A 233 23.78 -5.10 -17.84
N VAL A 234 24.35 -4.04 -17.25
CA VAL A 234 23.55 -2.90 -16.75
C VAL A 234 23.52 -1.75 -17.74
N ASP A 235 22.33 -1.35 -18.15
CA ASP A 235 22.14 -0.21 -19.03
C ASP A 235 22.11 1.15 -18.27
N ASN A 236 22.16 2.25 -19.01
CA ASN A 236 22.17 3.61 -18.43
C ASN A 236 20.83 3.99 -17.76
N THR A 237 19.71 3.41 -18.21
CA THR A 237 18.38 3.63 -17.62
C THR A 237 18.32 2.96 -16.26
N GLU A 238 18.71 1.69 -16.17
CA GLU A 238 18.74 0.90 -14.94
C GLU A 238 19.70 1.50 -13.92
N GLN A 239 20.90 1.88 -14.36
CA GLN A 239 21.87 2.58 -13.51
C GLN A 239 21.26 3.85 -12.90
N LYS A 240 20.58 4.68 -13.70
CA LYS A 240 19.91 5.89 -13.20
C LYS A 240 18.76 5.59 -12.24
N VAL A 241 18.04 4.49 -12.45
CA VAL A 241 16.94 4.07 -11.57
C VAL A 241 17.51 3.67 -10.21
N ILE A 242 18.52 2.80 -10.17
CA ILE A 242 19.09 2.35 -8.90
C ILE A 242 19.83 3.46 -8.15
N GLU A 243 20.52 4.38 -8.86
CA GLU A 243 21.14 5.55 -8.23
C GLU A 243 20.10 6.44 -7.53
N LYS A 244 18.92 6.65 -8.16
CA LYS A 244 17.79 7.35 -7.54
C LYS A 244 17.25 6.58 -6.34
N TYR A 245 17.17 5.25 -6.40
CA TYR A 245 16.73 4.44 -5.25
C TYR A 245 17.72 4.54 -4.09
N ILE A 246 19.03 4.55 -4.36
CA ILE A 246 20.05 4.77 -3.31
C ILE A 246 19.82 6.12 -2.61
N GLU A 247 19.54 7.19 -3.36
CA GLU A 247 19.24 8.51 -2.79
C GLU A 247 17.96 8.51 -1.96
N GLN A 248 16.93 7.81 -2.43
CA GLN A 248 15.65 7.65 -1.74
C GLN A 248 15.75 6.89 -0.42
N THR A 249 16.80 6.08 -0.22
CA THR A 249 17.02 5.40 1.07
C THR A 249 17.12 6.40 2.22
N LYS A 250 17.64 7.61 2.01
CA LYS A 250 17.97 8.53 3.13
C LYS A 250 18.91 7.92 4.18
N LEU A 251 19.76 6.97 3.77
CA LEU A 251 20.91 6.56 4.57
C LEU A 251 21.94 7.70 4.66
N THR A 252 22.93 7.56 5.54
CA THR A 252 24.02 8.52 5.62
C THR A 252 24.75 8.63 4.29
N GLU A 253 25.30 9.81 3.97
CA GLU A 253 26.03 10.05 2.72
C GLU A 253 27.17 9.02 2.53
N ALA A 254 27.87 8.66 3.60
CA ALA A 254 28.90 7.63 3.58
C ALA A 254 28.35 6.25 3.17
N LYS A 255 27.18 5.84 3.68
CA LYS A 255 26.51 4.59 3.29
C LYS A 255 26.02 4.65 1.84
N GLN A 256 25.41 5.76 1.43
CA GLN A 256 24.97 5.94 0.04
C GLN A 256 26.14 5.87 -0.94
N ASN A 257 27.28 6.50 -0.63
CA ASN A 257 28.48 6.44 -1.47
C ASN A 257 29.06 5.01 -1.55
N LYS A 258 29.05 4.28 -0.42
CA LYS A 258 29.45 2.85 -0.41
C LYS A 258 28.53 2.00 -1.28
N LEU A 259 27.22 2.22 -1.21
CA LEU A 259 26.26 1.53 -2.08
C LEU A 259 26.47 1.88 -3.54
N LYS A 260 26.63 3.18 -3.88
CA LYS A 260 26.93 3.64 -5.24
C LYS A 260 28.18 2.96 -5.81
N GLN A 261 29.23 2.77 -5.01
CA GLN A 261 30.41 2.02 -5.44
C GLN A 261 30.13 0.52 -5.62
N ARG A 262 29.40 -0.10 -4.68
CA ARG A 262 29.13 -1.54 -4.70
C ARG A 262 28.32 -1.99 -5.91
N ILE A 263 27.35 -1.17 -6.35
CA ILE A 263 26.47 -1.53 -7.47
C ILE A 263 27.14 -1.42 -8.85
N LEU A 264 28.33 -0.80 -8.93
CA LEU A 264 29.11 -0.73 -10.18
C LEU A 264 29.77 -2.06 -10.55
N GLU A 265 29.85 -2.99 -9.61
CA GLU A 265 30.35 -4.34 -9.81
C GLU A 265 29.17 -5.32 -9.77
N PRO A 266 29.25 -6.46 -10.50
CA PRO A 266 28.20 -7.48 -10.47
C PRO A 266 27.77 -7.84 -9.04
N VAL A 267 26.46 -7.83 -8.80
CA VAL A 267 25.87 -8.28 -7.55
C VAL A 267 25.19 -9.60 -7.81
N LYS A 268 25.64 -10.65 -7.14
CA LYS A 268 25.06 -11.99 -7.31
C LYS A 268 24.14 -12.33 -6.15
N ILE A 269 23.35 -13.38 -6.33
CA ILE A 269 22.45 -13.85 -5.28
C ILE A 269 23.20 -14.20 -3.99
N GLU A 270 24.44 -14.69 -4.08
CA GLU A 270 25.25 -15.02 -2.91
C GLU A 270 25.60 -13.80 -2.05
N ASP A 271 25.61 -12.61 -2.65
CA ASP A 271 25.87 -11.34 -1.97
C ASP A 271 24.64 -10.80 -1.21
N ILE A 272 23.46 -11.38 -1.46
CA ILE A 272 22.20 -10.92 -0.90
C ILE A 272 21.98 -11.55 0.48
N HIS A 273 21.85 -10.68 1.48
CA HIS A 273 21.38 -11.02 2.82
C HIS A 273 19.91 -10.60 2.96
N CYS A 274 19.10 -11.47 3.57
CA CYS A 274 17.72 -11.18 3.93
C CYS A 274 17.60 -11.32 5.45
N SER A 275 17.85 -10.24 6.17
CA SER A 275 17.89 -10.30 7.65
C SER A 275 16.51 -10.26 8.29
N ILE A 276 15.47 -9.89 7.52
CA ILE A 276 14.08 -9.79 7.99
C ILE A 276 13.21 -10.57 7.01
N THR A 277 12.60 -11.65 7.49
CA THR A 277 11.79 -12.59 6.69
C THR A 277 10.30 -12.57 7.07
N SER A 278 9.83 -11.52 7.78
CA SER A 278 8.39 -11.39 8.06
C SER A 278 7.59 -11.35 6.75
N LEU A 279 6.41 -11.97 6.74
CA LEU A 279 5.63 -12.21 5.53
C LEU A 279 5.30 -10.90 4.80
N ILE A 280 4.98 -9.83 5.54
CA ILE A 280 4.69 -8.52 4.95
C ILE A 280 5.92 -7.88 4.32
N ILE A 281 7.11 -7.99 4.94
CA ILE A 281 8.36 -7.48 4.36
C ILE A 281 8.74 -8.28 3.13
N GLY A 282 8.65 -9.61 3.19
CA GLY A 282 8.90 -10.47 2.04
C GLY A 282 7.96 -10.13 0.88
N SER A 283 6.68 -9.92 1.15
CA SER A 283 5.68 -9.51 0.16
C SER A 283 6.03 -8.16 -0.47
N TYR A 284 6.31 -7.14 0.36
CA TYR A 284 6.70 -5.81 -0.10
C TYR A 284 7.95 -5.86 -0.97
N PHE A 285 8.97 -6.58 -0.52
CA PHE A 285 10.24 -6.69 -1.22
C PHE A 285 10.06 -7.32 -2.60
N VAL A 286 9.36 -8.44 -2.68
CA VAL A 286 9.11 -9.12 -3.96
C VAL A 286 8.25 -8.28 -4.90
N GLU A 287 7.23 -7.59 -4.41
CA GLU A 287 6.44 -6.69 -5.28
C GLU A 287 7.29 -5.54 -5.85
N GLN A 288 8.21 -4.97 -5.07
CA GLN A 288 9.16 -3.97 -5.57
C GLN A 288 10.10 -4.55 -6.64
N LEU A 289 10.54 -5.80 -6.51
CA LEU A 289 11.35 -6.49 -7.51
C LEU A 289 10.58 -6.74 -8.81
N ILE A 290 9.32 -7.17 -8.70
CA ILE A 290 8.44 -7.35 -9.86
C ILE A 290 8.26 -6.00 -10.57
N LEU A 291 8.02 -4.90 -9.84
CA LEU A 291 7.93 -3.57 -10.46
C LEU A 291 9.22 -3.15 -11.17
N LEU A 292 10.37 -3.46 -10.58
CA LEU A 292 11.68 -3.14 -11.13
C LEU A 292 11.95 -3.94 -12.42
N SER A 293 11.58 -5.22 -12.45
CA SER A 293 11.73 -6.08 -13.64
C SER A 293 10.86 -5.65 -14.82
N LEU A 294 9.86 -4.78 -14.60
CA LEU A 294 9.04 -4.21 -15.68
C LEU A 294 9.64 -2.95 -16.29
N ILE A 295 10.73 -2.43 -15.71
CA ILE A 295 11.42 -1.25 -16.24
C ILE A 295 12.23 -1.61 -17.48
N ASP A 296 12.84 -2.79 -17.49
CA ASP A 296 13.59 -3.28 -18.65
C ASP A 296 12.65 -3.72 -19.79
N ASN A 297 13.19 -3.74 -21.00
CA ASN A 297 12.54 -4.13 -22.25
C ASN A 297 13.17 -5.41 -22.84
N GLN A 298 14.06 -6.11 -22.10
CA GLN A 298 14.73 -7.35 -22.49
C GLN A 298 14.41 -8.52 -21.53
N GLU A 299 15.19 -9.61 -21.59
CA GLU A 299 14.73 -10.98 -21.32
C GLU A 299 14.14 -11.23 -19.91
N ALA A 300 12.81 -11.31 -19.86
CA ALA A 300 12.01 -11.53 -18.64
C ALA A 300 12.26 -12.86 -17.89
N TRP A 301 13.15 -13.75 -18.37
CA TRP A 301 13.33 -15.08 -17.76
C TRP A 301 14.43 -15.11 -16.69
N GLN A 302 15.56 -14.43 -16.88
CA GLN A 302 16.66 -14.35 -15.89
C GLN A 302 16.20 -13.60 -14.64
N GLU A 303 15.54 -12.45 -14.83
CA GLU A 303 14.98 -11.65 -13.76
C GLU A 303 13.95 -12.44 -12.95
N ARG A 304 13.08 -13.19 -13.64
CA ARG A 304 12.10 -14.06 -13.00
C ARG A 304 12.75 -15.16 -12.18
N GLU A 305 13.76 -15.84 -12.73
CA GLU A 305 14.52 -16.87 -12.00
C GLU A 305 15.17 -16.27 -10.74
N LEU A 306 15.71 -15.05 -10.84
CA LEU A 306 16.27 -14.37 -9.68
C LEU A 306 15.18 -14.02 -8.65
N ILE A 307 14.03 -13.49 -9.07
CA ILE A 307 12.89 -13.20 -8.18
C ILE A 307 12.44 -14.48 -7.46
N GLU A 308 12.35 -15.61 -8.16
CA GLU A 308 12.00 -16.92 -7.58
C GLU A 308 13.04 -17.37 -6.52
N LYS A 309 14.34 -17.17 -6.78
CA LYS A 309 15.37 -17.51 -5.79
C LYS A 309 15.38 -16.54 -4.60
N ILE A 310 15.13 -15.25 -4.82
CA ILE A 310 15.02 -14.25 -3.74
C ILE A 310 13.78 -14.52 -2.89
N SER A 311 12.64 -14.87 -3.49
CA SER A 311 11.43 -15.20 -2.73
C SER A 311 11.64 -16.42 -1.82
N LEU A 312 12.42 -17.40 -2.27
CA LEU A 312 12.80 -18.54 -1.44
C LEU A 312 13.72 -18.13 -0.28
N LYS A 313 14.67 -17.20 -0.50
CA LYS A 313 15.50 -16.61 0.58
C LYS A 313 14.67 -15.82 1.60
N LEU A 314 13.55 -15.25 1.18
CA LEU A 314 12.58 -14.54 2.02
C LEU A 314 11.52 -15.49 2.64
N GLU A 315 11.72 -16.80 2.54
CA GLU A 315 10.84 -17.83 3.10
C GLU A 315 9.39 -17.80 2.54
N LEU A 316 9.21 -17.24 1.33
CA LEU A 316 7.92 -17.22 0.66
C LEU A 316 7.66 -18.52 -0.11
N THR A 317 6.42 -19.01 -0.04
CA THR A 317 6.00 -20.16 -0.84
C THR A 317 5.84 -19.78 -2.31
N SER A 318 5.91 -20.78 -3.21
CA SER A 318 5.64 -20.55 -4.64
C SER A 318 4.21 -20.03 -4.87
N GLU A 319 3.24 -20.49 -4.08
CA GLU A 319 1.87 -19.97 -4.12
C GLU A 319 1.81 -18.48 -3.75
N LYS A 320 2.54 -18.07 -2.70
CA LYS A 320 2.62 -16.67 -2.31
C LYS A 320 3.27 -15.82 -3.40
N LEU A 321 4.36 -16.28 -4.01
CA LEU A 321 4.99 -15.57 -5.13
C LEU A 321 4.02 -15.35 -6.30
N GLU A 322 3.25 -16.38 -6.65
CA GLU A 322 2.23 -16.27 -7.71
C GLU A 322 1.13 -15.26 -7.37
N GLN A 323 0.71 -15.23 -6.10
CA GLN A 323 -0.23 -14.22 -5.60
C GLN A 323 0.35 -12.79 -5.73
N LEU A 324 1.65 -12.60 -5.47
CA LEU A 324 2.31 -11.29 -5.58
C LEU A 324 2.42 -10.83 -7.03
N TYR A 325 2.80 -11.71 -7.96
CA TYR A 325 2.74 -11.40 -9.41
C TYR A 325 1.34 -10.97 -9.85
N PHE A 326 0.32 -11.69 -9.40
CA PHE A 326 -1.05 -11.30 -9.71
C PHE A 326 -1.45 -9.97 -9.09
N THR A 327 -1.09 -9.74 -7.83
CA THR A 327 -1.38 -8.49 -7.12
C THR A 327 -0.80 -7.28 -7.87
N VAL A 328 0.45 -7.38 -8.30
CA VAL A 328 1.10 -6.33 -9.10
C VAL A 328 0.36 -6.14 -10.42
N ALA A 329 0.05 -7.23 -11.13
CA ALA A 329 -0.64 -7.15 -12.42
C ALA A 329 -2.04 -6.52 -12.31
N GLU A 330 -2.80 -6.89 -11.29
CA GLU A 330 -4.12 -6.33 -11.01
C GLU A 330 -4.04 -4.84 -10.72
N PHE A 331 -3.11 -4.41 -9.87
CA PHE A 331 -2.91 -3.00 -9.56
C PHE A 331 -2.60 -2.18 -10.81
N PHE A 332 -1.74 -2.70 -11.70
CA PHE A 332 -1.47 -2.09 -13.00
C PHE A 332 -2.72 -1.95 -13.87
N SER A 333 -3.55 -2.99 -13.93
CA SER A 333 -4.78 -3.00 -14.73
C SER A 333 -5.75 -1.90 -14.24
N VAL A 334 -5.99 -1.86 -12.93
CA VAL A 334 -6.95 -0.94 -12.27
C VAL A 334 -6.42 0.50 -12.24
N HIS A 335 -5.11 0.70 -12.08
CA HIS A 335 -4.51 2.02 -11.86
C HIS A 335 -3.53 2.45 -12.95
N ASN A 336 -3.73 1.99 -14.20
CA ASN A 336 -2.82 2.26 -15.32
C ASN A 336 -2.48 3.75 -15.55
N GLU A 337 -3.40 4.68 -15.25
CA GLU A 337 -3.17 6.12 -15.39
C GLU A 337 -2.08 6.63 -14.44
N ARG A 338 -1.91 5.99 -13.27
CA ARG A 338 -0.88 6.35 -12.27
C ARG A 338 0.50 5.86 -12.68
N LEU A 339 0.55 4.85 -13.55
CA LEU A 339 1.74 4.18 -14.02
C LEU A 339 2.00 4.55 -15.49
N GLU A 340 1.74 5.81 -15.86
CA GLU A 340 1.83 6.32 -17.23
C GLU A 340 3.20 6.03 -17.88
N PHE A 341 4.28 6.04 -17.09
CA PHE A 341 5.63 5.67 -17.54
C PHE A 341 5.76 4.21 -18.02
N LEU A 342 4.88 3.32 -17.56
CA LEU A 342 4.81 1.91 -17.96
C LEU A 342 3.69 1.65 -18.98
N LYS A 343 2.79 2.61 -19.24
CA LYS A 343 1.62 2.42 -20.11
C LYS A 343 1.97 1.97 -21.54
N ASN A 344 3.10 2.43 -22.08
CA ASN A 344 3.59 2.04 -23.40
C ASN A 344 4.78 1.06 -23.35
N ASN A 345 5.20 0.65 -22.16
CA ASN A 345 6.31 -0.28 -21.97
C ASN A 345 5.91 -1.68 -22.50
N THR A 346 6.83 -2.36 -23.20
CA THR A 346 6.56 -3.68 -23.79
C THR A 346 6.56 -4.78 -22.75
N ALA A 347 7.50 -4.78 -21.80
CA ALA A 347 7.56 -5.72 -20.69
C ALA A 347 6.32 -5.62 -19.80
N ALA A 348 5.86 -4.41 -19.49
CA ALA A 348 4.60 -4.21 -18.76
C ALA A 348 3.40 -4.84 -19.48
N ARG A 349 3.31 -4.69 -20.82
CA ARG A 349 2.24 -5.33 -21.63
C ARG A 349 2.38 -6.84 -21.66
N GLN A 350 3.58 -7.36 -21.90
CA GLN A 350 3.85 -8.80 -21.92
C GLN A 350 3.54 -9.45 -20.56
N PHE A 351 3.86 -8.77 -19.46
CA PHE A 351 3.53 -9.19 -18.11
C PHE A 351 2.02 -9.25 -17.90
N GLN A 352 1.28 -8.22 -18.30
CA GLN A 352 -0.19 -8.23 -18.26
C GLN A 352 -0.78 -9.36 -19.09
N ASP A 353 -0.32 -9.56 -20.32
CA ASP A 353 -0.80 -10.62 -21.21
C ASP A 353 -0.52 -12.01 -20.62
N TYR A 354 0.70 -12.22 -20.09
CA TYR A 354 1.07 -13.46 -19.41
C TYR A 354 0.16 -13.76 -18.20
N MET A 355 -0.11 -12.75 -17.37
CA MET A 355 -0.97 -12.92 -16.19
C MET A 355 -2.43 -13.15 -16.59
N ASN A 356 -2.94 -12.42 -17.58
CA ASN A 356 -4.27 -12.64 -18.15
C ASN A 356 -4.42 -14.08 -18.68
N ASP A 357 -3.46 -14.58 -19.46
CA ASP A 357 -3.46 -15.94 -19.99
C ASP A 357 -3.45 -17.00 -18.89
N LYS A 358 -2.70 -16.75 -17.81
CA LYS A 358 -2.63 -17.64 -16.66
C LYS A 358 -3.99 -17.72 -15.94
N VAL A 359 -4.62 -16.58 -15.69
CA VAL A 359 -5.96 -16.52 -15.07
C VAL A 359 -7.00 -17.18 -15.99
N VAL A 360 -6.96 -16.94 -17.31
CA VAL A 360 -7.84 -17.61 -18.27
C VAL A 360 -7.70 -19.12 -18.21
N LYS A 361 -6.47 -19.66 -18.16
CA LYS A 361 -6.23 -21.11 -18.04
C LYS A 361 -6.79 -21.66 -16.73
N LEU A 362 -6.61 -20.95 -15.61
CA LEU A 362 -7.12 -21.36 -14.30
C LEU A 362 -8.64 -21.34 -14.24
N VAL A 363 -9.27 -20.28 -14.74
CA VAL A 363 -10.73 -20.19 -14.82
C VAL A 363 -11.26 -21.32 -15.70
N LYS A 364 -10.71 -21.54 -16.90
CA LYS A 364 -11.10 -22.65 -17.80
C LYS A 364 -10.99 -24.03 -17.14
N LYS A 365 -9.92 -24.27 -16.38
CA LYS A 365 -9.70 -25.54 -15.66
C LYS A 365 -10.72 -25.75 -14.53
N ASN A 366 -11.30 -24.67 -13.99
CA ASN A 366 -12.23 -24.72 -12.86
C ASN A 366 -13.67 -24.37 -13.25
N VAL A 367 -14.03 -24.30 -14.54
CA VAL A 367 -15.40 -23.91 -14.98
C VAL A 367 -16.47 -24.76 -14.32
N ASP A 368 -16.29 -26.08 -14.24
CA ASP A 368 -17.30 -26.97 -13.64
C ASP A 368 -17.52 -26.63 -12.15
N ASN A 369 -16.45 -26.38 -11.40
CA ASN A 369 -16.54 -25.96 -10.00
C ASN A 369 -17.21 -24.59 -9.86
N ILE A 370 -16.85 -23.63 -10.71
CA ILE A 370 -17.49 -22.30 -10.74
C ILE A 370 -19.00 -22.43 -10.99
N MET A 371 -19.39 -23.26 -11.95
CA MET A 371 -20.80 -23.46 -12.30
C MET A 371 -21.58 -24.12 -11.17
N ASN A 372 -20.97 -25.03 -10.42
CA ASN A 372 -21.59 -25.65 -9.25
C ASN A 372 -21.83 -24.60 -8.15
N GLU A 373 -20.83 -23.80 -7.79
CA GLU A 373 -20.93 -22.73 -6.78
C GLU A 373 -21.97 -21.66 -7.16
N ILE A 374 -22.03 -21.28 -8.45
CA ILE A 374 -23.09 -20.39 -8.97
C ILE A 374 -24.47 -21.02 -8.80
N GLY A 375 -24.61 -22.32 -9.06
CA GLY A 375 -25.87 -23.05 -8.90
C GLY A 375 -26.37 -23.11 -7.46
N GLU A 376 -25.45 -23.12 -6.49
CA GLU A 376 -25.77 -23.02 -5.06
C GLU A 376 -26.19 -21.60 -4.66
N THR A 377 -25.72 -20.58 -5.39
CA THR A 377 -26.05 -19.18 -5.17
C THR A 377 -27.29 -18.76 -5.99
N LYS A 378 -28.48 -18.97 -5.41
CA LYS A 378 -29.77 -18.69 -6.10
C LYS A 378 -29.87 -17.28 -6.68
N GLU A 379 -29.47 -16.24 -5.93
CA GLU A 379 -29.54 -14.85 -6.39
C GLU A 379 -28.62 -14.63 -7.60
N LEU A 380 -27.36 -15.06 -7.53
CA LEU A 380 -26.42 -14.98 -8.65
C LEU A 380 -26.96 -15.71 -9.88
N SER A 381 -27.47 -16.93 -9.72
CA SER A 381 -28.05 -17.70 -10.81
C SER A 381 -29.23 -16.99 -11.47
N GLU A 382 -30.12 -16.37 -10.69
CA GLU A 382 -31.25 -15.60 -11.20
C GLU A 382 -30.80 -14.34 -11.95
N LEU A 383 -29.82 -13.62 -11.41
CA LEU A 383 -29.26 -12.42 -12.05
C LEU A 383 -28.52 -12.76 -13.35
N LEU A 384 -27.74 -13.84 -13.39
CA LEU A 384 -27.07 -14.31 -14.60
C LEU A 384 -28.09 -14.74 -15.65
N LEU A 385 -29.15 -15.47 -15.27
CA LEU A 385 -30.23 -15.83 -16.19
C LEU A 385 -30.95 -14.59 -16.72
N LYS A 386 -31.26 -13.62 -15.84
CA LYS A 386 -31.86 -12.34 -16.23
C LYS A 386 -30.98 -11.62 -17.26
N ALA A 387 -29.66 -11.58 -17.05
CA ALA A 387 -28.70 -10.92 -17.93
C ALA A 387 -28.68 -11.50 -19.36
N THR A 388 -29.09 -12.76 -19.55
CA THR A 388 -29.21 -13.37 -20.90
C THR A 388 -30.39 -12.83 -21.72
N THR A 389 -31.37 -12.20 -21.08
CA THR A 389 -32.62 -11.74 -21.74
C THR A 389 -32.91 -10.25 -21.54
N LYS A 390 -32.40 -9.63 -20.48
CA LYS A 390 -32.64 -8.22 -20.11
C LYS A 390 -31.37 -7.58 -19.54
N PRO A 391 -31.15 -6.28 -19.75
CA PRO A 391 -30.07 -5.57 -19.09
C PRO A 391 -30.28 -5.55 -17.57
N LEU A 392 -29.18 -5.65 -16.84
CA LEU A 392 -29.14 -5.50 -15.39
C LEU A 392 -29.07 -4.01 -15.02
N THR A 393 -29.71 -3.64 -13.90
CA THR A 393 -29.52 -2.31 -13.30
C THR A 393 -28.09 -2.17 -12.76
N ALA A 394 -27.65 -0.94 -12.45
CA ALA A 394 -26.32 -0.71 -11.87
C ALA A 394 -26.14 -1.49 -10.54
N GLU A 395 -27.16 -1.49 -9.69
CA GLU A 395 -27.18 -2.26 -8.43
C GLU A 395 -27.09 -3.77 -8.66
N GLU A 396 -27.82 -4.29 -9.66
CA GLU A 396 -27.76 -5.71 -10.01
C GLU A 396 -26.41 -6.11 -10.61
N LYS A 397 -25.79 -5.26 -11.43
CA LYS A 397 -24.43 -5.49 -11.93
C LYS A 397 -23.45 -5.56 -10.76
N GLN A 398 -23.52 -4.61 -9.83
CA GLN A 398 -22.65 -4.61 -8.65
C GLN A 398 -22.80 -5.90 -7.85
N LYS A 399 -24.03 -6.34 -7.58
CA LYS A 399 -24.29 -7.63 -6.92
C LYS A 399 -23.69 -8.83 -7.66
N VAL A 400 -23.84 -8.89 -8.98
CA VAL A 400 -23.22 -9.96 -9.79
C VAL A 400 -21.71 -9.95 -9.65
N GLN A 401 -21.08 -8.77 -9.66
CA GLN A 401 -19.63 -8.65 -9.51
C GLN A 401 -19.16 -9.13 -8.13
N GLU A 402 -19.82 -8.67 -7.06
CA GLU A 402 -19.55 -9.07 -5.68
C GLU A 402 -19.70 -10.60 -5.50
N GLN A 403 -20.80 -11.18 -5.96
CA GLN A 403 -21.06 -12.62 -5.82
C GLN A 403 -20.15 -13.48 -6.71
N LEU A 404 -19.75 -13.02 -7.90
CA LEU A 404 -18.76 -13.74 -8.73
C LEU A 404 -17.37 -13.74 -8.07
N ILE A 405 -17.00 -12.67 -7.39
CA ILE A 405 -15.77 -12.63 -6.60
C ILE A 405 -15.85 -13.64 -5.45
N ASP A 406 -16.98 -13.72 -4.76
CA ASP A 406 -17.17 -14.67 -3.66
C ASP A 406 -17.15 -16.14 -4.12
N VAL A 407 -17.74 -16.44 -5.28
CA VAL A 407 -17.59 -17.75 -5.94
C VAL A 407 -16.13 -18.06 -6.27
N ALA A 408 -15.35 -17.06 -6.71
CA ALA A 408 -13.94 -17.29 -6.97
C ALA A 408 -13.11 -17.51 -5.70
N LYS A 409 -13.49 -16.86 -4.57
CA LYS A 409 -12.87 -17.08 -3.26
C LYS A 409 -13.12 -18.50 -2.72
N SER A 410 -14.27 -19.12 -3.02
CA SER A 410 -14.57 -20.47 -2.56
C SER A 410 -13.78 -21.57 -3.29
N ILE A 411 -13.22 -21.26 -4.47
CA ILE A 411 -12.44 -22.21 -5.28
C ILE A 411 -10.95 -22.03 -4.96
N PRO A 412 -10.26 -23.03 -4.36
CA PRO A 412 -8.88 -22.86 -3.89
C PRO A 412 -7.90 -22.37 -4.98
N ALA A 413 -8.03 -22.88 -6.21
CA ALA A 413 -7.18 -22.49 -7.33
C ALA A 413 -7.40 -21.05 -7.84
N LEU A 414 -8.53 -20.42 -7.47
CA LEU A 414 -8.90 -19.05 -7.85
C LEU A 414 -8.83 -18.09 -6.67
N ALA A 415 -8.87 -18.58 -5.44
CA ALA A 415 -8.87 -17.79 -4.21
C ALA A 415 -7.69 -16.81 -4.15
N ILE A 416 -6.49 -17.25 -4.56
CA ILE A 416 -5.30 -16.39 -4.59
C ILE A 416 -5.43 -15.21 -5.56
N PHE A 417 -6.33 -15.31 -6.56
CA PHE A 417 -6.62 -14.29 -7.55
C PHE A 417 -7.86 -13.43 -7.19
N ALA A 418 -8.59 -13.79 -6.13
CA ALA A 418 -9.87 -13.19 -5.76
C ALA A 418 -9.74 -12.08 -4.70
N LEU A 419 -8.51 -11.67 -4.36
CA LEU A 419 -8.19 -10.71 -3.28
C LEU A 419 -7.90 -9.31 -3.84
N PRO A 420 -8.32 -8.26 -3.13
CA PRO A 420 -9.29 -7.26 -3.59
C PRO A 420 -8.87 -6.51 -4.86
N GLY A 421 -9.78 -6.45 -5.83
CA GLY A 421 -9.65 -5.62 -7.02
C GLY A 421 -10.41 -6.14 -8.23
N GLY A 422 -10.52 -7.47 -8.39
CA GLY A 422 -11.22 -8.15 -9.48
C GLY A 422 -10.78 -7.74 -10.89
N GLY A 423 -9.78 -6.86 -11.05
CA GLY A 423 -9.56 -6.09 -12.27
C GLY A 423 -9.15 -6.95 -13.46
N ILE A 424 -8.53 -8.10 -13.18
CA ILE A 424 -8.20 -9.13 -14.16
C ILE A 424 -9.18 -10.31 -14.05
N LEU A 425 -9.39 -10.82 -12.82
CA LEU A 425 -10.15 -12.05 -12.60
C LEU A 425 -11.61 -11.93 -13.04
N LEU A 426 -12.30 -10.85 -12.67
CA LEU A 426 -13.73 -10.69 -12.93
C LEU A 426 -14.03 -10.55 -14.44
N PRO A 427 -13.31 -9.72 -15.23
CA PRO A 427 -13.44 -9.73 -16.69
C PRO A 427 -13.20 -11.11 -17.31
N VAL A 428 -12.24 -11.88 -16.80
CA VAL A 428 -11.97 -13.24 -17.28
C VAL A 428 -13.12 -14.19 -16.94
N LEU A 429 -13.65 -14.16 -15.72
CA LEU A 429 -14.82 -14.96 -15.31
C LEU A 429 -16.00 -14.67 -16.23
N ILE A 430 -16.36 -13.40 -16.43
CA ILE A 430 -17.46 -12.97 -17.29
C ILE A 430 -17.27 -13.44 -18.74
N LYS A 431 -16.03 -13.44 -19.25
CA LYS A 431 -15.71 -13.83 -20.63
C LYS A 431 -15.66 -15.35 -20.84
N VAL A 432 -15.23 -16.11 -19.85
CA VAL A 432 -15.05 -17.57 -19.97
C VAL A 432 -16.33 -18.34 -19.64
N LEU A 433 -17.18 -17.80 -18.76
CA LEU A 433 -18.43 -18.45 -18.41
C LEU A 433 -19.39 -18.51 -19.61
N PRO A 434 -20.19 -19.58 -19.74
CA PRO A 434 -21.02 -19.87 -20.91
C PRO A 434 -22.22 -18.91 -21.07
N PHE A 435 -22.39 -17.98 -20.12
CA PHE A 435 -23.40 -16.94 -20.17
C PHE A 435 -22.84 -15.80 -21.01
N ASN A 436 -23.44 -15.56 -22.17
CA ASN A 436 -22.98 -14.61 -23.17
C ASN A 436 -23.15 -13.14 -22.70
N ILE A 437 -22.37 -12.71 -21.69
CA ILE A 437 -22.60 -11.51 -20.88
C ILE A 437 -21.94 -10.22 -21.45
N LEU A 438 -21.13 -10.28 -22.52
CA LEU A 438 -20.48 -9.09 -23.12
C LEU A 438 -21.16 -8.65 -24.45
N PRO A 439 -21.26 -7.35 -24.83
CA PRO A 439 -20.84 -6.11 -24.15
C PRO A 439 -22.00 -5.19 -23.69
N SER A 440 -23.22 -5.33 -24.21
CA SER A 440 -24.23 -4.25 -24.12
C SER A 440 -24.80 -4.02 -22.72
N SER A 441 -24.87 -5.06 -21.89
CA SER A 441 -25.40 -4.95 -20.51
C SER A 441 -24.34 -4.51 -19.51
N PHE A 442 -23.05 -4.53 -19.85
CA PHE A 442 -21.94 -4.14 -18.95
C PHE A 442 -21.11 -2.95 -19.47
N GLN A 443 -21.41 -2.42 -20.66
CA GLN A 443 -20.92 -1.11 -21.11
C GLN A 443 -21.67 0.02 -20.39
N ASP A 444 -20.95 1.05 -19.97
CA ASP A 444 -21.55 2.32 -19.57
C ASP A 444 -22.17 2.99 -20.81
N ASP A 445 -23.38 3.54 -20.66
CA ASP A 445 -24.00 4.33 -21.73
C ASP A 445 -23.05 5.47 -22.12
N PRO A 446 -22.77 5.69 -23.43
CA PRO A 446 -21.96 6.83 -23.84
C PRO A 446 -22.61 8.10 -23.31
N VAL A 447 -21.83 8.89 -22.57
CA VAL A 447 -22.23 10.20 -22.04
C VAL A 447 -22.98 10.93 -23.15
N SER A 448 -24.29 11.11 -22.94
CA SER A 448 -25.13 11.83 -23.85
C SER A 448 -24.56 13.24 -23.94
N GLN A 449 -23.91 13.53 -25.08
CA GLN A 449 -23.59 14.90 -25.44
C GLN A 449 -24.91 15.66 -25.36
N GLN A 450 -25.03 16.49 -24.33
CA GLN A 450 -26.11 17.45 -24.22
C GLN A 450 -26.21 18.14 -25.57
N LYS A 451 -27.37 17.98 -26.20
CA LYS A 451 -27.77 18.80 -27.33
C LYS A 451 -27.52 20.25 -26.94
N LEU A 452 -26.48 20.83 -27.51
CA LEU A 452 -26.43 22.25 -27.84
C LEU A 452 -27.54 22.47 -28.87
N SER A 453 -28.77 22.56 -28.39
CA SER A 453 -29.91 23.04 -29.16
C SER A 453 -30.16 24.48 -28.73
N GLN A 454 -29.61 25.35 -29.59
CA GLN A 454 -30.08 26.67 -30.02
C GLN A 454 -30.22 27.80 -28.99
#